data_AF-A0A9D9S574-F1
#
_entry.id   AF-A0A9D9S574-F1
#
_cell.length_a   1.000
_cell.length_b   1.000
_cell.length_c   1.000
_cell.angle_alpha   90.00
_cell.angle_beta   90.00
_cell.angle_gamma   90.00
#
_symmetry.space_group_name_H-M   'P 1'
#
loop_
_entity.id
_entity.type
_entity.pdbx_description
1 polymer ?
#
loop_
_entity_poly.entity_id
_entity_poly.type
_entity_poly.pdbx_seq_one_letter_code
_entity_poly.pdbx_strand_id
1 'polypeptide(L)'
;MKLPLIPNLVLSAALIFAGNAAFAHDDATLDKMKAPNGGQLRMAGPYHFELLVDKNNKEAKDSPITVYLTDHGEKKIPAAGVSGTATILAGKSKVTVPLSPAGDNKLSGVGKYVSDGHMKVVVSIVFPDKKTEQARFSPLAAEHAEEH
;
A
#
# COMPACT_ATOMS: atom_id res chain seq x y z
N MET A 1 -66.35 -29.73 20.24
CA MET A 1 -66.70 -29.70 18.80
C MET A 1 -65.44 -30.07 18.00
N LYS A 2 -65.57 -30.92 16.98
CA LYS A 2 -64.51 -31.63 16.24
C LYS A 2 -63.95 -30.80 15.05
N LEU A 3 -62.60 -30.86 14.84
CA LEU A 3 -61.75 -30.88 13.60
C LEU A 3 -62.03 -29.91 12.40
N PRO A 4 -61.17 -29.73 11.36
CA PRO A 4 -59.79 -30.23 11.06
C PRO A 4 -58.78 -29.23 10.39
N LEU A 5 -57.51 -29.66 10.29
CA LEU A 5 -56.52 -29.63 9.16
C LEU A 5 -56.53 -28.50 8.09
N ILE A 6 -55.36 -27.93 7.76
CA ILE A 6 -54.67 -28.00 6.43
C ILE A 6 -53.30 -27.28 6.44
N PRO A 7 -52.29 -27.79 5.69
CA PRO A 7 -50.87 -27.40 5.72
C PRO A 7 -50.50 -26.47 4.52
N ASN A 8 -49.20 -26.31 4.27
CA ASN A 8 -48.50 -25.58 3.17
C ASN A 8 -47.92 -24.24 3.65
N LEU A 9 -46.71 -23.80 3.28
CA LEU A 9 -45.90 -24.08 2.10
C LEU A 9 -44.44 -23.67 2.40
N VAL A 10 -43.48 -24.46 1.95
CA VAL A 10 -42.06 -24.12 1.90
C VAL A 10 -41.86 -22.94 0.93
N LEU A 11 -41.12 -21.90 1.32
CA LEU A 11 -40.49 -21.00 0.36
C LEU A 11 -39.02 -20.78 0.72
N SER A 12 -38.17 -21.56 0.06
CA SER A 12 -36.72 -21.39 0.02
C SER A 12 -36.40 -20.05 -0.64
N ALA A 13 -35.79 -19.12 0.09
CA ALA A 13 -35.07 -17.99 -0.49
C ALA A 13 -33.57 -18.32 -0.49
N ALA A 14 -33.12 -18.97 -1.56
CA ALA A 14 -31.69 -19.09 -1.86
C ALA A 14 -31.20 -17.72 -2.32
N LEU A 15 -30.57 -16.96 -1.41
CA LEU A 15 -29.77 -15.78 -1.76
C LEU A 15 -28.54 -16.26 -2.54
N ILE A 16 -28.64 -16.25 -3.87
CA ILE A 16 -27.48 -16.36 -4.75
C ILE A 16 -26.70 -15.05 -4.57
N PHE A 17 -25.71 -15.07 -3.69
CA PHE A 17 -24.69 -14.05 -3.62
C PHE A 17 -23.82 -14.20 -4.87
N ALA A 18 -24.25 -13.60 -5.98
CA ALA A 18 -23.39 -13.33 -7.12
C ALA A 18 -22.40 -12.24 -6.68
N GLY A 19 -21.40 -12.65 -5.91
CA GLY A 19 -20.26 -11.80 -5.59
C GLY A 19 -19.58 -11.44 -6.89
N ASN A 20 -19.70 -10.18 -7.30
CA ASN A 20 -18.75 -9.59 -8.22
C ASN A 20 -17.39 -9.71 -7.53
N ALA A 21 -16.58 -10.69 -7.93
CA ALA A 21 -15.17 -10.70 -7.63
C ALA A 21 -14.59 -9.45 -8.30
N ALA A 22 -14.60 -8.33 -7.58
CA ALA A 22 -13.75 -7.21 -7.89
C ALA A 22 -12.33 -7.76 -7.74
N PHE A 23 -11.65 -8.00 -8.86
CA PHE A 23 -10.24 -8.35 -8.89
C PHE A 23 -9.46 -7.14 -8.36
N ALA A 24 -9.39 -7.01 -7.04
CA ALA A 24 -8.37 -6.21 -6.42
C ALA A 24 -7.05 -6.89 -6.74
N HIS A 25 -6.15 -6.20 -7.45
CA HIS A 25 -4.79 -6.68 -7.62
C HIS A 25 -4.20 -6.89 -6.23
N ASP A 26 -3.88 -8.13 -5.87
CA ASP A 26 -3.24 -8.43 -4.60
C ASP A 26 -1.75 -8.03 -4.64
N ASP A 27 -1.15 -7.88 -3.47
CA ASP A 27 0.25 -7.47 -3.34
C ASP A 27 1.21 -8.38 -4.14
N ALA A 28 0.91 -9.68 -4.22
CA ALA A 28 1.71 -10.64 -4.99
C ALA A 28 1.67 -10.38 -6.50
N THR A 29 0.54 -9.90 -7.02
CA THR A 29 0.42 -9.44 -8.40
C THR A 29 1.20 -8.13 -8.59
N LEU A 30 1.10 -7.19 -7.64
CA LEU A 30 1.84 -5.91 -7.71
C LEU A 30 3.37 -6.10 -7.63
N ASP A 31 3.85 -7.06 -6.84
CA ASP A 31 5.28 -7.35 -6.69
C ASP A 31 5.91 -7.93 -7.97
N LYS A 32 5.12 -8.48 -8.89
CA LYS A 32 5.58 -8.95 -10.20
C LYS A 32 5.64 -7.85 -11.25
N MET A 33 5.04 -6.69 -10.98
CA MET A 33 5.04 -5.58 -11.92
C MET A 33 6.31 -4.75 -11.76
N LYS A 34 6.90 -4.37 -12.90
CA LYS A 34 8.00 -3.42 -12.91
C LYS A 34 7.46 -2.03 -12.60
N ALA A 35 7.76 -1.53 -11.42
CA ALA A 35 7.37 -0.19 -11.02
C ALA A 35 8.10 0.88 -11.88
N PRO A 36 7.43 1.98 -12.28
CA PRO A 36 7.98 2.98 -13.19
C PRO A 36 9.29 3.63 -12.74
N ASN A 37 9.52 3.76 -11.43
CA ASN A 37 10.68 4.42 -10.85
C ASN A 37 11.61 3.42 -10.12
N GLY A 38 11.38 2.11 -10.24
CA GLY A 38 12.21 1.06 -9.63
C GLY A 38 11.95 0.79 -8.14
N GLY A 39 10.84 1.31 -7.62
CA GLY A 39 10.35 1.05 -6.27
C GLY A 39 9.43 -0.18 -6.16
N GLN A 40 8.74 -0.28 -5.03
CA GLN A 40 7.67 -1.26 -4.81
C GLN A 40 6.31 -0.57 -4.94
N LEU A 41 5.38 -1.14 -5.71
CA LEU A 41 4.02 -0.65 -5.87
C LEU A 41 3.06 -1.24 -4.85
N ARG A 42 2.19 -0.40 -4.28
CA ARG A 42 1.06 -0.84 -3.46
C ARG A 42 -0.19 -0.04 -3.76
N MET A 43 -1.33 -0.72 -3.70
CA MET A 43 -2.66 -0.10 -3.71
C MET A 43 -2.91 0.63 -2.38
N ALA A 44 -3.44 1.84 -2.45
CA ALA A 44 -3.86 2.65 -1.32
C ALA A 44 -5.17 3.37 -1.67
N GLY A 45 -6.30 2.75 -1.34
CA GLY A 45 -7.62 3.23 -1.79
C GLY A 45 -7.67 3.32 -3.32
N PRO A 46 -8.03 4.48 -3.91
CA PRO A 46 -8.08 4.67 -5.37
C PRO A 46 -6.72 4.96 -6.02
N TYR A 47 -5.62 4.93 -5.25
CA TYR A 47 -4.27 5.29 -5.70
C TYR A 47 -3.34 4.09 -5.76
N HIS A 48 -2.29 4.22 -6.57
CA HIS A 48 -1.05 3.45 -6.40
C HIS A 48 0.02 4.34 -5.80
N PHE A 49 0.67 3.82 -4.76
CA PHE A 49 1.88 4.39 -4.18
C PHE A 49 3.06 3.55 -4.62
N GLU A 50 4.07 4.19 -5.21
CA GLU A 50 5.36 3.57 -5.48
C GLU A 50 6.38 4.05 -4.45
N LEU A 51 6.89 3.14 -3.63
CA LEU A 51 7.88 3.45 -2.59
C LEU A 51 9.30 3.13 -3.06
N LEU A 52 10.20 4.11 -2.94
CA LEU A 52 11.64 3.94 -3.12
C LEU A 52 12.36 4.21 -1.79
N VAL A 53 13.26 3.29 -1.43
CA VAL A 53 14.19 3.40 -0.30
C VAL A 53 15.61 3.18 -0.82
N ASP A 54 16.61 3.65 -0.06
CA ASP A 54 17.99 3.26 -0.29
C ASP A 54 18.13 1.75 -0.02
N LYS A 55 18.73 1.01 -0.95
CA LYS A 55 18.88 -0.45 -0.89
C LYS A 55 20.22 -0.89 -0.32
N ASN A 56 21.19 0.01 -0.22
CA ASN A 56 22.60 -0.36 -0.04
C ASN A 56 23.18 -0.01 1.34
N ASN A 57 22.35 0.45 2.28
CA ASN A 57 22.85 0.96 3.56
C ASN A 57 22.97 -0.15 4.58
N LYS A 58 24.21 -0.63 4.76
CA LYS A 58 24.54 -1.66 5.76
C LYS A 58 24.47 -1.17 7.21
N GLU A 59 24.51 0.15 7.40
CA GLU A 59 24.42 0.80 8.71
C GLU A 59 23.36 1.89 8.70
N ALA A 60 22.84 2.23 9.88
CA ALA A 60 21.82 3.26 10.02
C ALA A 60 22.40 4.65 9.73
N LYS A 61 22.05 5.22 8.57
CA LYS A 61 22.44 6.58 8.16
C LYS A 61 21.29 7.34 7.53
N ASP A 62 21.44 8.66 7.43
CA ASP A 62 20.48 9.51 6.76
C ASP A 62 20.35 9.10 5.29
N SER A 63 19.14 8.69 4.93
CA SER A 63 18.85 8.04 3.67
C SER A 63 17.52 8.58 3.12
N PRO A 64 17.44 8.83 1.80
CA PRO A 64 16.23 9.35 1.21
C PRO A 64 15.13 8.30 1.22
N ILE A 65 13.89 8.75 1.36
CA ILE A 65 12.69 7.96 1.10
C ILE A 65 11.82 8.76 0.14
N THR A 66 11.28 8.10 -0.87
CA THR A 66 10.51 8.74 -1.93
C THR A 66 9.23 7.96 -2.19
N VAL A 67 8.13 8.67 -2.38
CA VAL A 67 6.84 8.08 -2.77
C VAL A 67 6.33 8.79 -4.02
N TYR A 68 6.04 8.03 -5.07
CA TYR A 68 5.32 8.54 -6.25
C TYR A 68 3.84 8.19 -6.18
N LEU A 69 3.00 9.10 -6.66
CA LEU A 69 1.55 8.96 -6.63
C LEU A 69 0.98 8.81 -8.04
N THR A 70 0.19 7.77 -8.26
CA THR A 70 -0.67 7.65 -9.44
C THR A 70 -2.08 7.22 -9.02
N ASP A 71 -3.06 7.43 -9.89
CA ASP A 71 -4.33 6.72 -9.77
C ASP A 71 -4.19 5.25 -10.20
N HIS A 72 -5.28 4.51 -10.06
CA HIS A 72 -5.39 3.12 -10.50
C HIS A 72 -5.15 2.93 -12.01
N GLY A 73 -5.30 4.00 -12.81
CA GLY A 73 -5.02 4.01 -14.25
C GLY A 73 -3.59 4.45 -14.59
N GLU A 74 -2.68 4.45 -13.60
CA GLU A 74 -1.27 4.86 -13.73
C GLU A 74 -1.06 6.34 -14.09
N LYS A 75 -2.11 7.15 -14.04
CA LYS A 75 -1.99 8.58 -14.30
C LYS A 75 -1.47 9.29 -13.05
N LYS A 76 -0.47 10.13 -13.25
CA LYS A 76 0.18 10.92 -12.19
C LYS A 76 -0.83 11.76 -11.41
N ILE A 77 -0.72 11.70 -10.08
CA ILE A 77 -1.45 12.57 -9.16
C ILE A 77 -0.49 13.64 -8.64
N PRO A 78 -0.75 14.94 -8.87
CA PRO A 78 0.14 16.01 -8.40
C PRO A 78 0.37 15.95 -6.89
N ALA A 79 1.62 16.09 -6.46
CA ALA A 79 1.96 16.11 -5.04
C ALA A 79 1.65 17.47 -4.37
N ALA A 80 1.28 18.50 -5.15
CA ALA A 80 0.96 19.81 -4.60
C ALA A 80 -0.19 19.74 -3.59
N GLY A 81 0.03 20.27 -2.38
CA GLY A 81 -0.94 20.24 -1.28
C GLY A 81 -1.08 18.87 -0.59
N VAL A 82 -0.32 17.86 -1.01
CA VAL A 82 -0.25 16.55 -0.36
C VAL A 82 0.81 16.57 0.73
N SER A 83 0.56 15.88 1.83
CA SER A 83 1.57 15.64 2.88
C SER A 83 1.53 14.18 3.32
N GLY A 84 2.54 13.72 4.06
CA GLY A 84 2.51 12.35 4.55
C GLY A 84 3.61 12.00 5.53
N THR A 85 3.62 10.72 5.89
CA THR A 85 4.68 10.12 6.71
C THR A 85 5.04 8.75 6.18
N ALA A 86 6.29 8.37 6.34
CA ALA A 86 6.74 6.99 6.21
C ALA A 86 7.27 6.50 7.56
N THR A 87 6.60 5.51 8.13
CA THR A 87 7.07 4.81 9.34
C THR A 87 7.85 3.58 8.90
N ILE A 88 9.15 3.56 9.18
CA ILE A 88 10.09 2.52 8.79
C ILE A 88 10.40 1.65 10.01
N LEU A 89 10.28 0.34 9.84
CA LEU A 89 10.74 -0.69 10.77
C LEU A 89 11.87 -1.45 10.08
N ALA A 90 13.08 -1.38 10.62
CA ALA A 90 14.25 -2.06 10.08
C ALA A 90 15.15 -2.54 11.23
N GLY A 91 15.46 -3.84 11.26
CA GLY A 91 16.09 -4.48 12.42
C GLY A 91 15.32 -4.19 13.72
N LYS A 92 15.99 -3.56 14.69
CA LYS A 92 15.41 -3.15 15.98
C LYS A 92 14.96 -1.69 16.02
N SER A 93 15.04 -0.97 14.90
CA SER A 93 14.78 0.47 14.84
C SER A 93 13.41 0.78 14.27
N LYS A 94 12.77 1.82 14.82
CA LYS A 94 11.56 2.45 14.28
C LYS A 94 11.84 3.93 14.06
N VAL A 95 11.64 4.41 12.83
CA VAL A 95 11.81 5.82 12.45
C VAL A 95 10.56 6.30 11.72
N THR A 96 10.10 7.50 12.03
CA THR A 96 9.01 8.17 11.29
C THR A 96 9.58 9.35 10.53
N VAL A 97 9.45 9.31 9.20
CA VAL A 97 9.97 10.33 8.31
C VAL A 97 8.81 11.17 7.79
N PRO A 98 8.79 12.50 7.99
CA PRO A 98 7.83 13.37 7.34
C PRO A 98 8.11 13.42 5.83
N LEU A 99 7.05 13.35 5.03
CA LEU A 99 7.11 13.42 3.58
C LEU A 99 6.49 14.73 3.11
N SER A 100 7.23 15.46 2.27
CA SER A 100 6.78 16.72 1.67
C SER A 100 6.84 16.65 0.15
N PRO A 101 6.03 17.44 -0.58
CA PRO A 101 6.08 17.48 -2.04
C PRO A 101 7.49 17.82 -2.54
N ALA A 102 7.96 17.06 -3.52
CA ALA A 102 9.31 17.17 -4.08
C ALA A 102 9.29 17.25 -5.62
N GLY A 103 8.21 17.81 -6.16
CA GLY A 103 7.98 18.02 -7.60
C GLY A 103 7.05 16.95 -8.22
N ASP A 104 6.39 17.34 -9.31
CA ASP A 104 5.47 16.48 -10.09
C ASP A 104 4.48 15.69 -9.21
N ASN A 105 4.57 14.36 -9.20
CA ASN A 105 3.75 13.45 -8.40
C ASN A 105 4.52 12.81 -7.22
N LYS A 106 5.60 13.45 -6.78
CA LYS A 106 6.55 12.89 -5.82
C LYS A 106 6.49 13.57 -4.46
N LEU A 107 6.51 12.76 -3.40
CA LEU A 107 6.84 13.19 -2.04
C LEU A 107 8.20 12.62 -1.63
N SER A 108 8.95 13.35 -0.81
CA SER A 108 10.24 12.88 -0.30
C SER A 108 10.50 13.35 1.13
N GLY A 109 11.37 12.61 1.81
CA GLY A 109 11.91 12.91 3.12
C GLY A 109 13.25 12.19 3.32
N VAL A 110 13.92 12.48 4.43
CA VAL A 110 15.17 11.82 4.82
C VAL A 110 15.00 11.24 6.22
N GLY A 111 15.41 10.00 6.40
CA GLY A 111 15.39 9.33 7.71
C GLY A 111 16.65 8.53 7.95
N LYS A 112 17.02 8.35 9.21
CA LYS A 112 18.15 7.54 9.61
C LYS A 112 17.75 6.06 9.73
N TYR A 113 18.01 5.25 8.71
CA TYR A 113 17.64 3.84 8.70
C TYR A 113 18.70 2.95 8.02
N VAL A 114 18.63 1.65 8.30
CA VAL A 114 19.44 0.59 7.67
C VAL A 114 18.61 -0.09 6.59
N SER A 115 19.23 -0.48 5.47
CA SER A 115 18.62 -1.30 4.42
C SER A 115 18.63 -2.77 4.85
N ASP A 116 17.57 -3.16 5.55
CA ASP A 116 17.37 -4.51 6.09
C ASP A 116 16.41 -5.30 5.17
N GLY A 117 16.74 -6.55 4.83
CA GLY A 117 15.90 -7.39 3.96
C GLY A 117 14.49 -7.66 4.50
N HIS A 118 14.29 -7.56 5.81
CA HIS A 118 13.00 -7.66 6.48
C HIS A 118 12.35 -6.30 6.75
N MET A 119 12.89 -5.20 6.21
CA MET A 119 12.33 -3.86 6.35
C MET A 119 10.84 -3.83 6.02
N LYS A 120 10.07 -3.19 6.89
CA LYS A 120 8.67 -2.85 6.64
C LYS A 120 8.48 -1.34 6.67
N VAL A 121 7.70 -0.82 5.73
CA VAL A 121 7.38 0.61 5.68
C VAL A 121 5.88 0.80 5.64
N VAL A 122 5.34 1.66 6.49
CA VAL A 122 3.95 2.11 6.41
C VAL A 122 3.95 3.55 5.93
N VAL A 123 3.38 3.79 4.76
CA VAL A 123 3.23 5.13 4.19
C VAL A 123 1.80 5.59 4.39
N SER A 124 1.62 6.74 5.02
CA SER A 124 0.32 7.39 5.21
C SER A 124 0.34 8.76 4.55
N ILE A 125 -0.60 9.00 3.63
CA ILE A 125 -0.66 10.23 2.83
C ILE A 125 -1.97 10.93 3.05
N VAL A 126 -1.92 12.23 3.31
CA VAL A 126 -3.07 13.13 3.44
C VAL A 126 -3.17 13.98 2.17
N PHE A 127 -4.30 13.87 1.49
CA PHE A 127 -4.61 14.61 0.26
C PHE A 127 -5.23 15.99 0.54
N PRO A 128 -5.32 16.90 -0.45
CA PRO A 128 -5.90 18.23 -0.27
C PRO A 128 -7.35 18.23 0.23
N ASP A 129 -8.11 17.17 -0.05
CA ASP A 129 -9.47 16.96 0.45
C ASP A 129 -9.52 16.42 1.89
N LYS A 130 -8.36 16.33 2.55
CA LYS A 130 -8.13 15.80 3.90
C LYS A 130 -8.36 14.30 4.06
N LYS A 131 -8.64 13.56 2.98
CA LYS A 131 -8.67 12.09 3.05
C LYS A 131 -7.26 11.57 3.26
N THR A 132 -7.17 10.47 4.00
CA THR A 132 -5.92 9.78 4.29
C THR A 132 -5.96 8.40 3.69
N GLU A 133 -4.92 8.04 2.94
CA GLU A 133 -4.74 6.70 2.39
C GLU A 133 -3.41 6.12 2.88
N GLN A 134 -3.38 4.80 3.04
CA GLN A 134 -2.23 4.10 3.62
C GLN A 134 -1.89 2.84 2.82
N ALA A 135 -0.59 2.58 2.68
CA ALA A 135 -0.07 1.32 2.16
C ALA A 135 1.07 0.79 3.04
N ARG A 136 1.26 -0.54 3.01
CA ARG A 136 2.31 -1.26 3.72
C ARG A 136 3.23 -1.94 2.73
N PHE A 137 4.53 -1.79 2.93
CA PHE A 137 5.56 -2.21 2.01
C PHE A 137 6.55 -3.17 2.68
N SER A 138 7.15 -4.03 1.85
CA SER A 138 8.28 -4.91 2.18
C SER A 138 9.37 -4.70 1.11
N PRO A 139 9.95 -3.49 1.00
CA PRO A 139 10.59 -3.04 -0.25
C PRO A 139 11.88 -3.80 -0.61
N LEU A 140 12.46 -4.54 0.34
CA LEU A 140 13.72 -5.28 0.18
C LEU A 140 13.55 -6.81 0.36
N ALA A 141 12.30 -7.30 0.45
CA ALA A 141 12.04 -8.71 0.76
C ALA A 141 12.43 -9.67 -0.38
N ALA A 142 12.25 -9.28 -1.64
CA ALA A 142 12.61 -10.11 -2.80
C ALA A 142 14.14 -10.23 -2.96
N GLU A 143 14.89 -9.15 -2.67
CA GLU A 143 16.35 -9.12 -2.77
C GLU A 143 17.01 -10.02 -1.72
N HIS A 144 16.44 -10.09 -0.50
CA HIS A 144 16.90 -11.01 0.54
C HIS A 144 16.67 -12.50 0.19
N ALA A 145 15.67 -12.82 -0.64
CA ALA A 145 15.38 -14.21 -1.00
C ALA A 145 16.39 -14.79 -2.02
N GLU A 146 17.10 -13.94 -2.75
CA GLU A 146 18.08 -14.34 -3.77
C GLU A 146 19.49 -14.54 -3.19
N GLU A 147 19.74 -14.15 -1.94
CA GLU A 147 21.06 -14.26 -1.27
C GLU A 147 21.24 -15.58 -0.48
N HIS A 148 20.24 -16.47 -0.51
CA HIS A 148 20.21 -17.79 0.15
C HIS A 148 20.14 -18.96 -0.85
#